data_AF-A0A7C6B3C5-F1
#
_entry.id   AF-A0A7C6B3C5-F1
#
_cell.length_a   1.000
_cell.length_b   1.000
_cell.length_c   1.000
_cell.angle_alpha   90.00
_cell.angle_beta   90.00
_cell.angle_gamma   90.00
#
_symmetry.space_group_name_H-M   'P 1'
#
loop_
_entity.id
_entity.type
_entity.pdbx_description
1 polymer ?
#
loop_
_entity_poly.entity_id
_entity_poly.type
_entity_poly.pdbx_seq_one_letter_code
_entity_poly.pdbx_strand_id
1 'polypeptide(L)'
;MEDFAKIGQKCRVFIYGPFSVLDQDGNDLTPRNQKSRAVLAMLAVAPRGSRSRAWLRDKLWSDRAEEQGSASLRQALLDIRKSLGPALRDVLFADKYTVTLDLSQVAVDLVDYLSSEPFGQANSSIDPDNVSEFFLEGIDIRDPEFESWLTMERQVWGQRFRAHSASAKGDGEAGAGQMPDLSDSFSPKSHVEPSKSESAERRGYDGHSRWV
;
A
#
# COMPACT_ATOMS: atom_id res chain seq x y z
N MET A 1 -22.29 -7.54 2.37
CA MET A 1 -21.56 -8.79 2.67
C MET A 1 -21.29 -9.53 1.36
N GLU A 2 -20.81 -8.83 0.35
CA GLU A 2 -20.49 -9.41 -0.95
C GLU A 2 -19.37 -8.55 -1.53
N ASP A 3 -18.17 -9.15 -1.65
CA ASP A 3 -17.23 -8.95 -2.77
C ASP A 3 -16.03 -9.88 -2.56
N PHE A 4 -16.25 -11.19 -2.69
CA PHE A 4 -15.19 -12.19 -2.86
C PHE A 4 -14.77 -12.33 -4.33
N ALA A 5 -14.91 -11.26 -5.13
CA ALA A 5 -14.85 -11.31 -6.58
C ALA A 5 -13.42 -11.37 -7.15
N LYS A 6 -12.62 -12.33 -6.69
CA LYS A 6 -11.59 -13.02 -7.49
C LYS A 6 -11.66 -14.52 -7.17
N ILE A 7 -12.04 -15.31 -8.17
CA ILE A 7 -12.09 -16.77 -8.13
C ILE A 7 -10.75 -17.28 -7.54
N GLY A 8 -10.77 -17.83 -6.33
CA GLY A 8 -9.59 -18.41 -5.67
C GLY A 8 -9.14 -17.76 -4.35
N GLN A 9 -9.68 -16.60 -3.96
CA GLN A 9 -9.37 -15.98 -2.66
C GLN A 9 -10.05 -16.76 -1.51
N LYS A 10 -9.26 -17.25 -0.56
CA LYS A 10 -9.71 -18.05 0.58
C LYS A 10 -9.91 -17.25 1.87
N CYS A 11 -9.28 -16.09 1.98
CA CYS A 11 -9.50 -15.17 3.09
C CYS A 11 -9.25 -13.73 2.66
N ARG A 12 -9.67 -12.80 3.51
CA ARG A 12 -9.51 -11.36 3.35
C ARG A 12 -8.76 -10.80 4.55
N VAL A 13 -7.73 -10.01 4.30
CA VAL A 13 -6.97 -9.25 5.30
C VAL A 13 -7.41 -7.80 5.22
N PHE A 14 -7.83 -7.28 6.37
CA PHE A 14 -8.12 -5.88 6.57
C PHE A 14 -6.91 -5.22 7.25
N ILE A 15 -6.29 -4.30 6.54
CA ILE A 15 -5.13 -3.53 7.01
C ILE A 15 -5.54 -2.11 7.37
N TYR A 16 -6.64 -1.64 6.77
CA TYR A 16 -7.18 -0.33 6.99
C TYR A 16 -8.22 -0.35 8.11
N GLY A 17 -7.99 0.45 9.14
CA GLY A 17 -8.67 0.32 10.43
C GLY A 17 -8.08 -0.81 11.28
N PRO A 18 -8.87 -1.37 12.22
CA PRO A 18 -8.44 -2.47 13.06
C PRO A 18 -8.04 -3.69 12.25
N PHE A 19 -6.80 -4.15 12.42
CA PHE A 19 -6.30 -5.32 11.69
C PHE A 19 -7.17 -6.55 11.95
N SER A 20 -7.69 -7.15 10.87
CA SER A 20 -8.44 -8.40 10.96
C SER A 20 -8.22 -9.31 9.75
N VAL A 21 -8.46 -10.61 9.94
CA VAL A 21 -8.43 -11.62 8.89
C VAL A 21 -9.73 -12.40 8.94
N LEU A 22 -10.50 -12.37 7.87
CA LEU A 22 -11.77 -13.10 7.75
C LEU A 22 -11.67 -14.19 6.70
N ASP A 23 -12.29 -15.34 6.93
CA ASP A 23 -12.46 -16.37 5.89
C ASP A 23 -13.62 -16.03 4.94
N GLN A 24 -13.92 -16.97 4.02
CA GLN A 24 -15.02 -16.84 3.06
C GLN A 24 -16.41 -16.78 3.72
N ASP A 25 -16.55 -17.37 4.90
CA ASP A 25 -17.80 -17.43 5.66
C ASP A 25 -17.93 -16.23 6.63
N GLY A 26 -16.92 -15.36 6.69
CA GLY A 26 -16.86 -14.20 7.57
C GLY A 26 -16.41 -14.51 9.00
N ASN A 27 -15.87 -15.70 9.27
CA ASN A 27 -15.32 -16.04 10.58
C ASN A 27 -14.00 -15.29 10.81
N ASP A 28 -13.80 -14.82 12.04
CA ASP A 28 -12.59 -14.12 12.45
C ASP A 28 -11.43 -15.11 12.71
N LEU A 29 -10.40 -15.02 11.86
CA LEU A 29 -9.16 -15.80 11.93
C LEU A 29 -7.97 -14.95 12.40
N THR A 30 -8.23 -13.77 12.97
CA THR A 30 -7.19 -12.83 13.39
C THR A 30 -6.35 -13.43 14.52
N PRO A 31 -5.02 -13.55 14.34
CA PRO A 31 -4.14 -13.99 15.42
C PRO A 31 -4.27 -13.10 16.65
N ARG A 32 -4.22 -13.66 17.86
CA ARG A 32 -4.34 -12.84 19.09
C ARG A 32 -3.12 -11.97 19.35
N ASN A 33 -1.93 -12.43 18.96
CA ASN A 33 -0.69 -11.72 19.21
C ASN A 33 -0.49 -10.58 18.19
N GLN A 34 -0.22 -9.36 18.68
CA GLN A 34 0.06 -8.20 17.84
C GLN A 34 1.24 -8.41 16.89
N LYS A 35 2.32 -9.08 17.33
CA LYS A 35 3.47 -9.38 16.44
C LYS A 35 3.09 -10.38 15.34
N SER A 36 2.18 -11.31 15.60
CA SER A 36 1.64 -12.21 14.58
C SER A 36 0.81 -11.44 13.53
N ARG A 37 -0.04 -10.51 13.99
CA ARG A 37 -0.80 -9.59 13.11
C ARG A 37 0.14 -8.74 12.27
N ALA A 38 1.18 -8.16 12.88
CA ALA A 38 2.17 -7.35 12.19
C ALA A 38 2.95 -8.14 11.13
N VAL A 39 3.33 -9.39 11.38
CA VAL A 39 3.93 -10.26 10.35
C VAL A 39 2.98 -10.40 9.16
N LEU A 40 1.70 -10.71 9.38
CA LEU A 40 0.73 -10.82 8.29
C LEU A 40 0.58 -9.50 7.52
N ALA A 41 0.46 -8.37 8.22
CA ALA A 41 0.38 -7.05 7.62
C ALA A 41 1.60 -6.72 6.76
N MET A 42 2.82 -6.94 7.29
CA MET A 42 4.07 -6.71 6.58
C MET A 42 4.21 -7.56 5.31
N LEU A 43 3.67 -8.79 5.33
CA LEU A 43 3.63 -9.64 4.15
C LEU A 43 2.57 -9.15 3.17
N ALA A 44 1.37 -8.80 3.65
CA ALA A 44 0.26 -8.36 2.81
C ALA A 44 0.55 -7.08 2.02
N VAL A 45 1.36 -6.17 2.57
CA VAL A 45 1.82 -4.95 1.85
C VAL A 45 3.14 -5.13 1.09
N ALA A 46 3.81 -6.28 1.21
CA ALA A 46 5.04 -6.53 0.48
C ALA A 46 4.75 -6.77 -1.02
N PRO A 47 5.59 -6.28 -1.96
CA PRO A 47 5.35 -6.39 -3.40
C PRO A 47 5.11 -7.80 -3.95
N ARG A 48 5.51 -8.85 -3.21
CA ARG A 48 5.33 -10.26 -3.59
C ARG A 48 4.73 -11.11 -2.46
N GLY A 49 4.13 -10.47 -1.47
CA GLY A 49 3.69 -11.19 -0.27
C GLY A 49 4.85 -11.73 0.57
N SER A 50 6.11 -11.38 0.27
CA SER A 50 7.29 -12.10 0.76
C SER A 50 8.31 -11.18 1.44
N ARG A 51 8.82 -11.64 2.59
CA ARG A 51 9.90 -11.00 3.34
C ARG A 51 10.88 -12.06 3.84
N SER A 52 12.15 -11.65 4.01
CA SER A 52 13.12 -12.54 4.64
C SER A 52 12.82 -12.68 6.14
N ARG A 53 13.18 -13.84 6.70
CA ARG A 53 13.05 -14.09 8.13
C ARG A 53 13.94 -13.17 8.96
N ALA A 54 15.12 -12.82 8.43
CA ALA A 54 16.00 -11.85 9.04
C ALA A 54 15.31 -10.48 9.09
N TRP A 55 14.74 -10.00 7.97
CA TRP A 55 14.03 -8.72 7.93
C TRP A 55 12.85 -8.68 8.91
N LEU A 56 12.02 -9.73 8.96
CA LEU A 56 10.91 -9.81 9.92
C LEU A 56 11.39 -9.82 11.38
N ARG A 57 12.53 -10.46 11.65
CA ARG A 57 13.16 -10.44 12.98
C ARG A 57 13.63 -9.05 13.34
N ASP A 58 14.40 -8.44 12.45
CA ASP A 58 15.01 -7.13 12.67
C ASP A 58 13.93 -6.05 12.84
N LYS A 59 12.75 -6.21 12.24
CA LYS A 59 11.64 -5.26 12.40
C LYS A 59 10.75 -5.48 13.61
N LEU A 60 10.67 -6.69 14.15
CA LEU A 60 9.69 -7.01 15.21
C LEU A 60 10.33 -7.49 16.51
N TRP A 61 11.63 -7.77 16.52
CA TRP A 61 12.39 -8.22 17.67
C TRP A 61 13.82 -7.67 17.59
N SER A 62 13.95 -6.37 17.30
CA SER A 62 15.23 -5.67 17.08
C SER A 62 16.12 -5.68 18.33
N ASP A 63 15.50 -5.72 19.50
CA ASP A 63 16.13 -5.75 20.82
C ASP A 63 16.63 -7.14 21.23
N ARG A 64 16.31 -8.18 20.46
CA ARG A 64 16.63 -9.57 20.80
C ARG A 64 17.86 -10.07 20.06
N ALA A 65 18.63 -10.90 20.75
CA ALA A 65 19.64 -11.71 20.11
C ALA A 65 19.03 -12.61 19.02
N GLU A 66 19.81 -12.91 17.98
CA GLU A 66 19.35 -13.62 16.78
C GLU A 66 18.62 -14.94 17.07
N GLU A 67 19.11 -15.74 18.01
CA GLU A 67 18.48 -17.02 18.39
C GLU A 67 17.09 -16.81 19.00
N GLN A 68 16.97 -15.81 19.88
CA GLN A 68 15.71 -15.45 20.53
C GLN A 68 14.72 -14.83 19.55
N GLY A 69 15.19 -13.96 18.63
CA GLY A 69 14.39 -13.44 17.53
C GLY A 69 13.89 -14.56 16.62
N SER A 70 14.74 -15.52 16.28
CA SER A 70 14.39 -16.68 15.45
C SER A 70 13.37 -17.61 16.11
N ALA A 71 13.50 -17.85 17.42
CA ALA A 71 12.52 -18.59 18.20
C ALA A 71 11.17 -17.84 18.25
N SER A 72 11.20 -16.53 18.44
CA SER A 72 10.01 -15.68 18.50
C SER A 72 9.27 -15.63 17.16
N LEU A 73 10.00 -15.48 16.05
CA LEU A 73 9.42 -15.55 14.70
C LEU A 73 8.78 -16.91 14.44
N ARG A 74 9.44 -18.01 14.82
CA ARG A 74 8.84 -19.35 14.69
C ARG A 74 7.54 -19.46 15.46
N GLN A 75 7.50 -18.95 16.69
CA GLN A 75 6.28 -18.96 17.50
C GLN A 75 5.17 -18.10 16.89
N ALA A 76 5.49 -16.92 16.36
CA ALA A 76 4.53 -16.08 15.66
C ALA A 76 3.95 -16.79 14.42
N LEU A 77 4.80 -17.44 13.61
CA LEU A 77 4.34 -18.20 12.44
C LEU A 77 3.46 -19.41 12.83
N LEU A 78 3.73 -20.05 13.97
CA LEU A 78 2.87 -21.11 14.51
C LEU A 78 1.52 -20.57 14.97
N ASP A 79 1.50 -19.43 15.65
CA ASP A 79 0.28 -18.74 16.08
C ASP A 79 -0.60 -18.32 14.88
N ILE A 80 0.03 -17.78 13.83
CA ILE A 80 -0.66 -17.46 12.57
C ILE A 80 -1.28 -18.72 11.97
N ARG A 81 -0.50 -19.80 11.79
CA ARG A 81 -1.01 -21.06 11.21
C ARG A 81 -2.15 -21.68 12.02
N LYS A 82 -2.10 -21.57 13.35
CA LYS A 82 -3.18 -22.04 14.22
C LYS A 82 -4.45 -21.20 14.03
N SER A 83 -4.30 -19.89 13.92
CA SER A 83 -5.43 -18.96 13.77
C SER A 83 -6.09 -19.10 12.40
N LEU A 84 -5.30 -19.24 11.33
CA LEU A 84 -5.79 -19.47 9.97
C LEU A 84 -6.46 -20.85 9.77
N GLY A 85 -6.10 -21.82 10.61
CA GLY A 85 -6.66 -23.16 10.57
C GLY A 85 -6.24 -24.00 9.35
N PRO A 86 -6.73 -25.26 9.27
CA PRO A 86 -6.32 -26.20 8.23
C PRO A 86 -6.69 -25.78 6.81
N ALA A 87 -7.83 -25.11 6.62
CA ALA A 87 -8.36 -24.71 5.31
C ALA A 87 -7.46 -23.66 4.60
N LEU A 88 -6.73 -22.86 5.39
CA LEU A 88 -5.85 -21.80 4.91
C LEU A 88 -4.38 -22.13 5.13
N ARG A 89 -4.03 -23.39 5.40
CA ARG A 89 -2.63 -23.77 5.65
C ARG A 89 -1.70 -23.39 4.49
N ASP A 90 -2.21 -23.46 3.27
CA ASP A 90 -1.46 -23.21 2.04
C ASP A 90 -1.44 -21.73 1.62
N VAL A 91 -1.91 -20.81 2.47
CA VAL A 91 -1.76 -19.36 2.21
C VAL A 91 -0.45 -18.80 2.76
N LEU A 92 0.19 -19.48 3.72
CA LEU A 92 1.42 -19.02 4.38
C LEU A 92 2.56 -20.04 4.25
N PHE A 93 3.48 -19.74 3.34
CA PHE A 93 4.70 -20.50 3.12
C PHE A 93 5.84 -19.91 3.95
N ALA A 94 6.61 -20.76 4.61
CA ALA A 94 7.83 -20.31 5.28
C ALA A 94 8.91 -21.36 5.08
N ASP A 95 10.02 -20.95 4.49
CA ASP A 95 11.22 -21.76 4.35
C ASP A 95 12.29 -21.32 5.37
N LYS A 96 13.55 -21.71 5.14
CA LYS A 96 14.69 -21.39 6.01
C LYS A 96 15.05 -19.89 6.01
N TYR A 97 14.72 -19.16 4.95
CA TYR A 97 15.18 -17.78 4.72
C TYR A 97 14.03 -16.79 4.49
N THR A 98 12.87 -17.25 4.04
CA THR A 98 11.75 -16.42 3.63
C THR A 98 10.43 -16.85 4.25
N VAL A 99 9.53 -15.89 4.36
CA VAL A 99 8.12 -16.09 4.66
C VAL A 99 7.33 -15.41 3.55
N THR A 100 6.36 -16.12 2.99
CA THR A 100 5.54 -15.68 1.88
C THR A 100 4.08 -15.93 2.17
N LEU A 101 3.28 -14.87 2.08
CA LEU A 101 1.84 -14.91 2.01
C LEU A 101 1.42 -15.00 0.53
N ASP A 102 0.62 -15.99 0.17
CA ASP A 102 0.14 -16.15 -1.19
C ASP A 102 -0.99 -15.15 -1.49
N LEU A 103 -0.60 -14.01 -2.07
CA LEU A 103 -1.53 -12.94 -2.44
C LEU A 103 -2.52 -13.34 -3.55
N SER A 104 -2.37 -14.51 -4.19
CA SER A 104 -3.40 -15.03 -5.11
C SER A 104 -4.60 -15.64 -4.36
N GLN A 105 -4.36 -16.11 -3.13
CA GLN A 105 -5.37 -16.70 -2.25
C GLN A 105 -5.87 -15.73 -1.18
N VAL A 106 -5.30 -14.52 -1.09
CA VAL A 106 -5.61 -13.54 -0.05
C VAL A 106 -6.09 -12.23 -0.68
N ALA A 107 -7.31 -11.81 -0.33
CA ALA A 107 -7.77 -10.46 -0.61
C ALA A 107 -7.17 -9.48 0.40
N VAL A 108 -6.77 -8.30 -0.05
CA VAL A 108 -6.31 -7.22 0.84
C VAL A 108 -7.16 -6.00 0.54
N ASP A 109 -7.87 -5.51 1.55
CA ASP A 109 -8.77 -4.35 1.45
C ASP A 109 -8.12 -3.12 0.77
N LEU A 110 -6.83 -2.93 1.01
CA LEU A 110 -6.02 -1.87 0.43
C LEU A 110 -5.87 -1.96 -1.10
N VAL A 111 -5.77 -3.18 -1.63
CA VAL A 111 -5.68 -3.41 -3.08
C VAL A 111 -7.04 -3.15 -3.72
N ASP A 112 -8.12 -3.57 -3.06
CA ASP A 112 -9.49 -3.33 -3.53
C ASP A 112 -9.75 -1.81 -3.61
N TYR A 113 -9.39 -1.06 -2.58
CA TYR A 113 -9.56 0.40 -2.57
C TYR A 113 -8.81 1.09 -3.71
N LEU A 114 -7.56 0.70 -3.99
CA LEU A 114 -6.79 1.32 -5.07
C LEU A 114 -7.22 0.85 -6.47
N SER A 115 -7.90 -0.30 -6.56
CA SER A 115 -8.35 -0.89 -7.82
C SER A 115 -9.80 -0.56 -8.16
N SER A 116 -10.61 -0.13 -7.20
CA SER A 116 -11.96 0.38 -7.47
C SER A 116 -11.85 1.63 -8.34
N GLU A 117 -12.68 1.71 -9.38
CA GLU A 117 -12.92 2.97 -10.08
C GLU A 117 -13.26 4.02 -9.02
N PRO A 118 -12.73 5.26 -9.12
CA PRO A 118 -13.02 6.29 -8.15
C PRO A 118 -14.50 6.69 -8.24
N PHE A 119 -15.37 5.88 -7.63
CA PHE A 119 -16.81 6.04 -7.78
C PHE A 119 -17.24 7.21 -6.89
N GLY A 120 -17.81 8.22 -7.53
CA GLY A 120 -18.37 9.38 -6.86
C GLY A 120 -19.28 8.96 -5.71
N GLN A 121 -18.85 9.31 -4.49
CA GLN A 121 -19.68 9.48 -3.30
C GLN A 121 -20.71 8.37 -3.04
N ALA A 122 -20.25 7.24 -2.50
CA ALA A 122 -21.06 6.49 -1.55
C ALA A 122 -20.14 5.83 -0.51
N ASN A 123 -20.10 6.42 0.69
CA ASN A 123 -19.70 5.80 1.96
C ASN A 123 -18.24 5.94 2.47
N SER A 124 -17.39 6.78 1.88
CA SER A 124 -16.11 7.11 2.51
C SER A 124 -16.17 8.51 3.14
N SER A 125 -16.61 8.60 4.39
CA SER A 125 -16.39 9.76 5.27
C SER A 125 -14.92 9.89 5.71
N ILE A 126 -14.01 9.18 5.05
CA ILE A 126 -12.60 9.09 5.42
C ILE A 126 -11.93 10.36 4.92
N ASP A 127 -11.56 11.21 5.86
CA ASP A 127 -10.74 12.38 5.60
C ASP A 127 -9.40 11.94 4.98
N PRO A 128 -9.07 12.36 3.74
CA PRO A 128 -7.79 12.04 3.08
C PRO A 128 -6.57 12.50 3.88
N ASP A 129 -6.73 13.42 4.82
CA ASP A 129 -5.65 13.88 5.69
C ASP A 129 -5.43 12.99 6.92
N ASN A 130 -6.46 12.28 7.37
CA ASN A 130 -6.36 11.32 8.48
C ASN A 130 -6.31 9.87 7.99
N VAL A 131 -6.37 9.66 6.67
CA VAL A 131 -6.45 8.34 6.05
C VAL A 131 -5.27 7.44 6.44
N SER A 132 -4.08 8.02 6.65
CA SER A 132 -2.89 7.29 7.04
C SER A 132 -2.96 6.76 8.48
N GLU A 133 -3.77 7.36 9.35
CA GLU A 133 -3.86 6.98 10.76
C GLU A 133 -4.58 5.64 10.97
N PHE A 134 -5.45 5.29 10.03
CA PHE A 134 -6.17 4.02 10.02
C PHE A 134 -5.30 2.83 9.60
N PHE A 135 -4.14 3.04 8.98
CA PHE A 135 -3.28 1.92 8.59
C PHE A 135 -2.77 1.18 9.83
N LEU A 136 -3.19 -0.07 10.01
CA LEU A 136 -2.94 -0.89 11.21
C LEU A 136 -3.37 -0.19 12.51
N GLU A 137 -4.58 0.35 12.51
CA GLU A 137 -5.18 0.93 13.72
C GLU A 137 -5.17 -0.10 14.87
N GLY A 138 -4.80 0.36 16.06
CA GLY A 138 -4.78 -0.48 17.27
C GLY A 138 -3.63 -1.48 17.38
N ILE A 139 -2.72 -1.56 16.40
CA ILE A 139 -1.44 -2.28 16.58
C ILE A 139 -0.43 -1.37 17.27
N ASP A 140 -0.08 -1.71 18.51
CA ASP A 140 0.95 -1.08 19.32
C ASP A 140 2.02 -2.12 19.70
N ILE A 141 3.12 -2.12 18.94
CA ILE A 141 4.31 -2.94 19.20
C ILE A 141 5.46 -2.01 19.55
N ARG A 142 5.91 -2.09 20.81
CA ARG A 142 7.06 -1.34 21.34
C ARG A 142 8.38 -1.90 20.82
N ASP A 143 8.63 -1.73 19.54
CA ASP A 143 9.88 -2.05 18.87
C ASP A 143 10.23 -0.87 17.94
N PRO A 144 11.38 -0.19 18.12
CA PRO A 144 11.69 1.02 17.38
C PRO A 144 11.78 0.79 15.86
N GLU A 145 12.21 -0.41 15.44
CA GLU A 145 12.28 -0.77 14.03
C GLU A 145 10.89 -0.99 13.43
N PHE A 146 9.95 -1.49 14.22
CA PHE A 146 8.54 -1.60 13.84
C PHE A 146 7.89 -0.23 13.72
N GLU A 147 8.06 0.64 14.72
CA GLU A 147 7.48 1.98 14.73
C GLU A 147 7.97 2.82 13.55
N SER A 148 9.27 2.72 13.24
CA SER A 148 9.88 3.35 12.06
C SER A 148 9.27 2.82 10.76
N TRP A 149 9.11 1.50 10.63
CA TRP A 149 8.44 0.90 9.47
C TRP A 149 6.97 1.35 9.36
N LEU A 150 6.23 1.32 10.47
CA LEU A 150 4.81 1.71 10.50
C LEU A 150 4.64 3.17 10.08
N THR A 151 5.50 4.06 10.59
CA THR A 151 5.50 5.49 10.22
C THR A 151 5.74 5.67 8.72
N MET A 152 6.72 4.95 8.15
CA MET A 152 7.02 5.01 6.73
C MET A 152 5.86 4.49 5.87
N GLU A 153 5.26 3.36 6.22
CA GLU A 153 4.12 2.82 5.48
C GLU A 153 2.90 3.75 5.58
N ARG A 154 2.62 4.33 6.75
CA ARG A 154 1.54 5.32 6.92
C ARG A 154 1.72 6.51 5.97
N GLN A 155 2.95 6.99 5.79
CA GLN A 155 3.25 8.06 4.83
C GLN A 155 3.05 7.62 3.38
N VAL A 156 3.57 6.44 3.00
CA VAL A 156 3.45 5.89 1.64
C VAL A 156 1.98 5.69 1.27
N TRP A 157 1.21 5.05 2.13
CA TRP A 157 -0.20 4.78 1.88
C TRP A 157 -1.04 6.04 1.94
N GLY A 158 -0.77 6.96 2.87
CA GLY A 158 -1.41 8.28 2.89
C GLY A 158 -1.25 9.04 1.58
N GLN A 159 -0.05 9.04 0.98
CA GLN A 159 0.18 9.66 -0.33
C GLN A 159 -0.58 8.95 -1.45
N ARG A 160 -0.59 7.61 -1.46
CA ARG A 160 -1.33 6.83 -2.49
C ARG A 160 -2.83 7.06 -2.42
N PHE A 161 -3.39 7.10 -1.22
CA PHE A 161 -4.81 7.39 -1.01
C PHE A 161 -5.18 8.79 -1.48
N ARG A 162 -4.38 9.80 -1.12
CA ARG A 162 -4.57 11.17 -1.60
C ARG A 162 -4.53 11.25 -3.11
N ALA A 163 -3.53 10.63 -3.75
CA ALA A 163 -3.41 10.60 -5.20
C ALA A 163 -4.63 9.94 -5.86
N HIS A 164 -5.06 8.77 -5.37
CA HIS A 164 -6.24 8.07 -5.89
C HIS A 164 -7.52 8.91 -5.72
N SER A 165 -7.70 9.57 -4.57
CA SER A 165 -8.84 10.46 -4.31
C SER A 165 -8.83 11.76 -5.13
N ALA A 166 -7.65 12.25 -5.51
CA ALA A 166 -7.50 13.45 -6.34
C ALA A 166 -7.83 13.14 -7.81
N SER A 167 -7.37 12.00 -8.33
CA SER A 167 -7.74 11.50 -9.65
C SER A 167 -9.26 11.31 -9.78
N ALA A 168 -9.95 10.95 -8.69
CA ALA A 168 -11.41 10.86 -8.64
C ALA A 168 -12.15 12.19 -8.86
N LYS A 169 -11.56 13.30 -8.40
CA LYS A 169 -12.19 14.64 -8.45
C LYS A 169 -11.93 15.36 -9.77
N GLY A 170 -10.88 14.98 -10.51
CA GLY A 170 -10.41 15.66 -11.73
C GLY A 170 -11.32 15.53 -12.96
N ASP A 171 -12.24 14.56 -12.98
CA ASP A 171 -13.12 14.31 -14.14
C ASP A 171 -14.52 14.96 -14.04
N GLY A 172 -14.76 15.77 -12.99
CA GLY A 172 -16.07 16.37 -12.69
C GLY A 172 -16.21 17.87 -12.92
N GLU A 173 -15.15 18.59 -13.31
CA GLU A 173 -15.17 20.05 -13.41
C GLU A 173 -14.71 20.55 -14.79
N ALA A 174 -15.37 20.08 -15.84
CA ALA A 174 -15.30 20.67 -17.18
C ALA A 174 -16.73 20.78 -17.75
N GLY A 175 -17.48 21.81 -17.31
CA GLY A 175 -18.73 22.17 -17.99
C GLY A 175 -19.76 22.91 -17.16
N ALA A 176 -19.49 24.17 -16.77
CA ALA A 176 -20.49 25.25 -16.68
C ALA A 176 -19.81 26.54 -16.18
N GLY A 177 -19.25 27.32 -17.09
CA GLY A 177 -18.63 28.60 -16.79
C GLY A 177 -18.58 29.49 -18.03
N GLN A 178 -19.76 30.02 -18.38
CA GLN A 178 -20.02 31.24 -19.14
C GLN A 178 -18.95 31.69 -20.17
N MET A 179 -19.28 31.57 -21.47
CA MET A 179 -18.61 32.34 -22.51
C MET A 179 -18.76 33.84 -22.23
N PRO A 180 -17.68 34.63 -22.18
CA PRO A 180 -17.77 36.06 -22.33
C PRO A 180 -17.96 36.38 -23.82
N ASP A 181 -19.09 37.02 -24.09
CA ASP A 181 -19.42 37.71 -25.34
C ASP A 181 -18.30 38.70 -25.71
N LEU A 182 -17.72 38.54 -26.90
CA LEU A 182 -16.72 39.42 -27.49
C LEU A 182 -17.27 39.97 -28.80
N SER A 183 -18.13 40.98 -28.69
CA SER A 183 -18.36 41.94 -29.78
C SER A 183 -18.27 43.36 -29.24
N ASP A 184 -17.08 43.94 -29.41
CA ASP A 184 -16.76 45.38 -29.54
C ASP A 184 -15.35 45.61 -28.96
N SER A 185 -14.42 46.36 -29.53
CA SER A 185 -14.31 47.07 -30.79
C SER A 185 -12.89 47.72 -30.74
N PHE A 186 -12.25 47.89 -31.90
CA PHE A 186 -11.13 48.81 -32.18
C PHE A 186 -9.65 48.46 -31.82
N SER A 187 -8.89 48.25 -32.90
CA SER A 187 -7.43 48.32 -33.15
C SER A 187 -6.86 49.77 -33.12
N PRO A 188 -5.58 50.10 -33.46
CA PRO A 188 -4.26 49.41 -33.33
C PRO A 188 -3.04 50.35 -33.00
N LYS A 189 -1.82 49.76 -33.03
CA LYS A 189 -0.42 50.31 -33.21
C LYS A 189 0.44 50.29 -31.94
N SER A 190 1.72 49.88 -31.92
CA SER A 190 2.75 49.68 -32.96
C SER A 190 3.95 48.87 -32.42
N HIS A 191 4.57 48.05 -33.30
CA HIS A 191 6.02 47.90 -33.60
C HIS A 191 7.02 47.75 -32.41
N VAL A 192 7.85 46.70 -32.31
CA VAL A 192 9.11 46.48 -33.07
C VAL A 192 9.54 45.00 -32.95
N GLU A 193 10.25 44.55 -33.98
CA GLU A 193 10.74 43.21 -34.33
C GLU A 193 12.15 42.91 -33.71
N PRO A 194 12.93 41.87 -34.11
CA PRO A 194 13.24 40.70 -33.28
C PRO A 194 14.74 40.57 -32.89
N SER A 195 15.09 39.57 -32.06
CA SER A 195 16.47 39.07 -31.96
C SER A 195 16.51 37.54 -31.97
N LYS A 196 17.38 37.01 -32.84
CA LYS A 196 17.66 35.61 -33.13
C LYS A 196 18.81 35.07 -32.26
N SER A 197 18.93 33.74 -32.35
CA SER A 197 20.05 32.86 -32.00
C SER A 197 20.23 32.56 -30.49
N GLU A 198 20.57 31.35 -30.06
CA GLU A 198 21.43 30.39 -30.73
C GLU A 198 21.21 28.96 -30.20
N SER A 199 21.24 28.02 -31.13
CA SER A 199 21.28 26.57 -30.90
C SER A 199 22.67 26.13 -30.46
N ALA A 200 22.78 25.25 -29.47
CA ALA A 200 23.85 24.27 -29.32
C ALA A 200 23.34 23.14 -28.38
N GLU A 201 23.09 21.89 -28.76
CA GLU A 201 23.87 20.88 -29.49
C GLU A 201 24.49 19.83 -28.53
N ARG A 202 24.11 18.56 -28.78
CA ARG A 202 24.78 17.25 -28.50
C ARG A 202 25.01 16.85 -27.02
N ARG A 203 24.37 15.81 -26.48
CA ARG A 203 24.40 14.35 -26.79
C ARG A 203 25.81 13.76 -26.84
N GLY A 204 26.16 13.01 -25.79
CA GLY A 204 27.32 12.11 -25.76
C GLY A 204 27.66 11.67 -24.34
N TYR A 205 27.07 10.57 -23.86
CA TYR A 205 27.69 9.77 -22.80
C TYR A 205 27.50 8.29 -23.14
N ASP A 206 28.58 7.73 -23.69
CA ASP A 206 28.85 6.31 -23.82
C ASP A 206 29.55 5.86 -22.53
N GLY A 207 29.11 4.74 -21.97
CA GLY A 207 29.48 4.28 -20.65
C GLY A 207 29.37 2.77 -20.56
N HIS A 208 30.11 2.08 -21.42
CA HIS A 208 30.46 0.68 -21.23
C HIS A 208 31.10 0.47 -19.85
N SER A 209 30.56 -0.46 -19.06
CA SER A 209 31.33 -1.11 -17.99
C SER A 209 31.04 -2.61 -17.98
N ARG A 210 32.13 -3.29 -18.29
CA ARG A 210 32.37 -4.72 -18.42
C ARG A 210 32.37 -5.37 -17.03
N TRP A 211 31.67 -6.49 -16.93
CA TRP A 211 31.74 -7.44 -15.81
C TRP A 211 33.08 -8.18 -15.84
N VAL A 212 33.80 -8.19 -14.72
CA VAL A 212 34.70 -9.25 -14.26
C VAL A 212 34.54 -9.36 -12.75
#